data_AF-A0A6P5S0G3-F1
#
_entry.id   AF-A0A6P5S0G3-F1
#
_cell.length_a   1.000
_cell.length_b   1.000
_cell.length_c   1.000
_cell.angle_alpha   90.00
_cell.angle_beta   90.00
_cell.angle_gamma   90.00
#
_symmetry.space_group_name_H-M   'P 1'
#
loop_
_entity.id
_entity.type
_entity.pdbx_description
1 polymer ?
#
loop_
_entity_poly.entity_id
_entity_poly.type
_entity_poly.pdbx_seq_one_letter_code
_entity_poly.pdbx_strand_id
1 'polypeptide(L)'
;MRRRAASKRVQRELDEQLGIAVALLEEEKQSRRGSREGRRPNVDRHRHSRGKNLLEDYFIPQSKDAAGNLGLLPEQKFTAVIRMLVYGSSADQVDEVVRMGKSTILEALVRFCDAVETLYTRDYLRRPTPRDLQRLLQKAEIRGFPEMIGSIDCMHWQ
;
A
#
# COMPACT_ATOMS: atom_id res chain seq x y z
N MET A 1 -37.83 -15.90 -30.16
CA MET A 1 -37.05 -16.08 -28.92
C MET A 1 -35.55 -16.45 -29.10
N ARG A 2 -35.00 -16.67 -30.31
CA ARG A 2 -33.59 -17.15 -30.47
C ARG A 2 -32.50 -16.06 -30.56
N ARG A 3 -32.84 -14.80 -30.87
CA ARG A 3 -31.84 -13.71 -31.06
C ARG A 3 -31.23 -13.18 -29.74
N ARG A 4 -31.98 -13.15 -28.64
CA ARG A 4 -31.47 -12.68 -27.32
C ARG A 4 -30.44 -13.63 -26.69
N ALA A 5 -30.59 -14.94 -26.90
CA ALA A 5 -29.65 -15.92 -26.35
C ALA A 5 -28.30 -15.92 -27.08
N ALA A 6 -28.30 -15.70 -28.40
CA ALA A 6 -27.08 -15.54 -29.20
C ALA A 6 -26.32 -14.26 -28.80
N SER A 7 -27.03 -13.12 -28.65
CA SER A 7 -26.41 -11.86 -28.22
C SER A 7 -25.77 -11.95 -26.82
N LYS A 8 -26.35 -12.74 -25.90
CA LYS A 8 -25.76 -13.00 -24.56
C LYS A 8 -24.54 -13.93 -24.60
N ARG A 9 -24.38 -14.74 -25.64
CA ARG A 9 -23.17 -15.55 -25.83
C ARG A 9 -22.05 -14.70 -26.42
N VAL A 10 -22.36 -13.91 -27.45
CA VAL A 10 -21.43 -12.96 -28.05
C VAL A 10 -20.97 -11.91 -27.03
N GLN A 11 -21.85 -11.42 -26.16
CA GLN A 11 -21.45 -10.50 -25.09
C GLN A 11 -20.49 -11.15 -24.08
N ARG A 12 -20.72 -12.43 -23.72
CA ARG A 12 -19.83 -13.15 -22.82
C ARG A 12 -18.47 -13.44 -23.45
N GLU A 13 -18.44 -13.74 -24.74
CA GLU A 13 -17.17 -13.85 -25.49
C GLU A 13 -16.44 -12.50 -25.55
N LEU A 14 -17.16 -11.38 -25.71
CA LEU A 14 -16.57 -10.05 -25.66
C LEU A 14 -16.03 -9.71 -24.25
N ASP A 15 -16.76 -10.08 -23.21
CA ASP A 15 -16.38 -9.83 -21.82
C ASP A 15 -15.18 -10.72 -21.41
N GLU A 16 -15.11 -11.98 -21.89
CA GLU A 16 -13.94 -12.86 -21.73
C GLU A 16 -12.73 -12.33 -22.50
N GLN A 17 -12.92 -11.88 -23.74
CA GLN A 17 -11.86 -11.26 -24.53
C GLN A 17 -11.36 -9.96 -23.88
N LEU A 18 -12.25 -9.17 -23.30
CA LEU A 18 -11.89 -7.97 -22.56
C LEU A 18 -11.13 -8.32 -21.28
N GLY A 19 -11.54 -9.37 -20.56
CA GLY A 19 -10.82 -9.87 -19.38
C GLY A 19 -9.41 -10.33 -19.70
N ILE A 20 -9.24 -11.08 -20.81
CA ILE A 20 -7.93 -11.53 -21.29
C ILE A 20 -7.09 -10.34 -21.76
N ALA A 21 -7.66 -9.40 -22.51
CA ALA A 21 -6.95 -8.20 -22.96
C ALA A 21 -6.52 -7.31 -21.79
N VAL A 22 -7.35 -7.18 -20.75
CA VAL A 22 -7.01 -6.44 -19.53
C VAL A 22 -5.90 -7.15 -18.75
N ALA A 23 -5.96 -8.48 -18.63
CA ALA A 23 -4.89 -9.26 -18.00
C ALA A 23 -3.56 -9.15 -18.74
N LEU A 24 -3.58 -9.24 -20.08
CA LEU A 24 -2.40 -9.06 -20.92
C LEU A 24 -1.86 -7.63 -20.85
N LEU A 25 -2.72 -6.61 -20.73
CA LEU A 25 -2.30 -5.23 -20.52
C LEU A 25 -1.73 -4.98 -19.11
N GLU A 26 -2.22 -5.69 -18.09
CA GLU A 26 -1.61 -5.68 -16.75
C GLU A 26 -0.24 -6.34 -16.74
N GLU A 27 -0.07 -7.48 -17.41
CA GLU A 27 1.24 -8.13 -17.61
C GLU A 27 2.18 -7.25 -18.43
N GLU A 28 1.70 -6.59 -19.48
CA GLU A 28 2.52 -5.68 -20.29
C GLU A 28 2.91 -4.42 -19.51
N LYS A 29 2.04 -3.88 -18.65
CA LYS A 29 2.39 -2.77 -17.74
C LYS A 29 3.38 -3.17 -16.65
N GLN A 30 3.37 -4.43 -16.23
CA GLN A 30 4.39 -4.99 -15.31
C GLN A 30 5.72 -5.20 -16.03
N SER A 31 5.70 -5.61 -17.30
CA SER A 31 6.88 -5.73 -18.17
C SER A 31 7.49 -4.35 -18.53
N ARG A 32 6.66 -3.34 -18.80
CA ARG A 32 7.10 -1.96 -19.10
C ARG A 32 7.58 -1.16 -17.90
N ARG A 33 7.50 -1.69 -16.66
CA ARG A 33 8.28 -1.16 -15.53
C ARG A 33 9.72 -1.58 -15.73
N GLY A 34 10.42 -0.88 -16.63
CA GLY A 34 11.79 -1.15 -17.02
C GLY A 34 12.65 -1.54 -15.83
N SER A 35 13.08 -2.80 -15.82
CA SER A 35 14.25 -3.22 -15.06
C SER A 35 15.44 -2.59 -15.76
N ARG A 36 15.90 -1.43 -15.28
CA ARG A 36 17.24 -0.95 -15.62
C ARG A 36 18.22 -2.09 -15.30
N GLU A 37 19.00 -2.51 -16.28
CA GLU A 37 20.08 -3.48 -16.07
C GLU A 37 20.96 -2.98 -14.91
N GLY A 38 21.10 -3.81 -13.87
CA GLY A 38 21.77 -3.45 -12.60
C GLY A 38 20.84 -3.22 -11.40
N ARG A 39 19.51 -3.16 -11.56
CA ARG A 39 18.58 -3.08 -10.42
C ARG A 39 18.35 -4.46 -9.82
N ARG A 40 18.67 -4.65 -8.53
CA ARG A 40 18.36 -5.90 -7.81
C ARG A 40 16.85 -6.19 -7.84
N PRO A 41 16.44 -7.46 -7.99
CA PRO A 41 15.03 -7.85 -7.92
C PRO A 41 14.39 -7.34 -6.64
N ASN A 42 13.13 -6.86 -6.75
CA ASN A 42 12.40 -6.41 -5.59
C ASN A 42 12.14 -7.63 -4.68
N VAL A 43 12.61 -7.57 -3.44
CA VAL A 43 12.35 -8.64 -2.47
C VAL A 43 10.84 -8.63 -2.19
N ASP A 44 10.14 -9.73 -2.48
CA ASP A 44 8.75 -9.86 -2.08
C ASP A 44 8.70 -9.87 -0.55
N ARG A 45 8.05 -8.86 0.02
CA ARG A 45 7.84 -8.70 1.45
C ARG A 45 6.42 -9.13 1.85
N HIS A 46 5.76 -9.93 1.02
CA HIS A 46 4.33 -10.21 1.11
C HIS A 46 3.52 -8.91 1.16
N ARG A 47 3.93 -7.94 0.32
CA ARG A 47 3.40 -6.57 0.34
C ARG A 47 1.91 -6.55 0.04
N HIS A 48 1.47 -7.41 -0.88
CA HIS A 48 0.06 -7.53 -1.25
C HIS A 48 -0.78 -8.17 -0.15
N SER A 49 -0.30 -9.23 0.50
CA SER A 49 -1.05 -9.91 1.57
C SER A 49 -1.20 -9.02 2.80
N ARG A 50 -0.11 -8.36 3.23
CA ARG A 50 -0.13 -7.45 4.39
C ARG A 50 -0.97 -6.20 4.14
N GLY A 51 -0.96 -5.67 2.92
CA GLY A 51 -1.75 -4.49 2.54
C GLY A 51 -3.25 -4.76 2.47
N LYS A 52 -3.67 -5.96 2.05
CA LYS A 52 -5.09 -6.36 2.03
C LYS A 52 -5.66 -6.46 3.45
N ASN A 53 -4.93 -7.11 4.35
CA ASN A 53 -5.32 -7.23 5.77
C ASN A 53 -5.43 -5.87 6.46
N LEU A 54 -4.57 -4.90 6.12
CA LEU A 54 -4.62 -3.56 6.71
C LEU A 54 -5.95 -2.84 6.46
N LEU A 55 -6.49 -2.94 5.24
CA LEU A 55 -7.75 -2.29 4.89
C LEU A 55 -8.94 -3.03 5.50
N GLU A 56 -8.94 -4.36 5.45
CA GLU A 56 -10.07 -5.19 5.91
C GLU A 56 -10.15 -5.27 7.45
N ASP A 57 -9.02 -5.39 8.16
CA ASP A 57 -8.99 -5.61 9.60
C ASP A 57 -9.19 -4.31 10.41
N TYR A 58 -8.68 -3.18 9.91
CA TYR A 58 -8.64 -1.92 10.67
C TYR A 58 -9.61 -0.86 10.15
N PHE A 59 -10.00 -0.96 8.88
CA PHE A 59 -11.00 -0.08 8.25
C PHE A 59 -12.21 -0.91 7.81
N ILE A 60 -12.97 -1.40 8.80
CA ILE A 60 -14.19 -2.21 8.58
C ILE A 60 -15.05 -1.61 7.45
N PRO A 61 -15.30 -2.37 6.36
CA PRO A 61 -16.20 -1.96 5.30
C PRO A 61 -17.63 -1.80 5.84
N GLN A 62 -18.15 -0.58 5.77
CA GLN A 62 -19.58 -0.24 5.85
C GLN A 62 -20.38 -0.87 7.02
N SER A 63 -20.14 -0.36 8.23
CA SER A 63 -21.21 -0.32 9.23
C SER A 63 -22.24 0.73 8.81
N LYS A 64 -23.51 0.38 8.72
CA LYS A 64 -24.59 1.39 8.58
C LYS A 64 -24.63 2.20 9.88
N ASP A 65 -24.70 3.52 9.77
CA ASP A 65 -24.94 4.34 10.94
C ASP A 65 -26.33 4.01 11.55
N ALA A 66 -26.61 4.52 12.76
CA ALA A 66 -27.91 4.28 13.41
C ALA A 66 -29.11 4.83 12.61
N ALA A 67 -28.86 5.69 11.61
CA ALA A 67 -29.85 6.22 10.68
C ALA A 67 -29.98 5.41 9.37
N GLY A 68 -29.17 4.35 9.19
CA GLY A 68 -29.20 3.47 8.02
C GLY A 68 -28.34 3.91 6.84
N ASN A 69 -27.58 4.99 6.95
CA ASN A 69 -26.69 5.47 5.91
C ASN A 69 -25.39 4.66 5.89
N LEU A 70 -24.82 4.49 4.69
CA LEU A 70 -23.51 3.88 4.52
C LEU A 70 -22.43 4.80 5.10
N GLY A 71 -21.67 4.31 6.08
CA GLY A 71 -20.51 5.03 6.62
C GLY A 71 -19.42 5.29 5.58
N LEU A 72 -18.45 6.14 5.96
CA LEU A 72 -17.30 6.51 5.11
C LEU A 72 -16.53 5.28 4.61
N LEU A 73 -16.13 5.33 3.34
CA LEU A 73 -15.41 4.26 2.67
C LEU A 73 -14.01 4.07 3.29
N PRO A 74 -13.53 2.82 3.47
CA PRO A 74 -12.15 2.54 3.91
C PRO A 74 -11.09 3.27 3.09
N GLU A 75 -11.27 3.36 1.77
CA GLU A 75 -10.37 4.04 0.84
C GLU A 75 -10.33 5.56 1.08
N GLN A 76 -11.45 6.16 1.47
CA GLN A 76 -11.51 7.58 1.83
C GLN A 76 -10.73 7.85 3.12
N LYS A 77 -10.93 7.02 4.15
CA LYS A 77 -10.18 7.10 5.42
C LYS A 77 -8.69 6.93 5.18
N PHE A 78 -8.31 5.94 4.37
CA PHE A 78 -6.93 5.69 3.98
C PHE A 78 -6.32 6.89 3.25
N THR A 79 -7.06 7.48 2.30
CA THR A 79 -6.59 8.66 1.55
C THR A 79 -6.36 9.85 2.47
N ALA A 80 -7.25 10.09 3.45
CA ALA A 80 -7.08 11.15 4.43
C ALA A 80 -5.79 10.98 5.24
N VAL A 81 -5.57 9.77 5.75
CA VAL A 81 -4.37 9.44 6.55
C VAL A 81 -3.09 9.60 5.74
N ILE A 82 -3.04 9.06 4.52
CA ILE A 82 -1.85 9.17 3.67
C ILE A 82 -1.55 10.64 3.35
N ARG A 83 -2.58 11.47 3.09
CA ARG A 83 -2.38 12.90 2.87
C ARG A 83 -1.79 13.60 4.10
N MET A 84 -2.30 13.32 5.30
CA MET A 84 -1.72 13.87 6.53
C MET A 84 -0.25 13.48 6.70
N LEU A 85 0.09 12.20 6.50
CA LEU A 85 1.44 11.69 6.71
C LEU A 85 2.45 12.16 5.66
N VAL A 86 2.04 12.24 4.39
CA VAL A 86 2.93 12.61 3.28
C VAL A 86 3.19 14.12 3.28
N TYR A 87 2.16 14.92 3.51
CA TYR A 87 2.27 16.39 3.39
C TYR A 87 2.46 17.08 4.75
N GLY A 88 2.32 16.38 5.87
CA GLY A 88 2.30 17.01 7.19
C GLY A 88 1.08 17.92 7.40
N SER A 89 0.03 17.73 6.62
CA SER A 89 -1.18 18.57 6.65
C SER A 89 -1.99 18.37 7.92
N SER A 90 -2.63 19.44 8.39
CA SER A 90 -3.58 19.35 9.50
C SER A 90 -4.84 18.59 9.07
N ALA A 91 -5.58 18.03 10.04
CA ALA A 91 -6.86 17.38 9.78
C ALA A 91 -7.85 18.32 9.09
N ASP A 92 -7.78 19.62 9.40
CA ASP A 92 -8.61 20.68 8.80
C ASP A 92 -8.40 20.79 7.30
N GLN A 93 -7.15 20.81 6.86
CA GLN A 93 -6.81 20.87 5.43
C GLN A 93 -7.21 19.60 4.70
N VAL A 94 -7.14 18.45 5.37
CA VAL A 94 -7.52 17.16 4.78
C VAL A 94 -9.04 17.00 4.72
N ASP A 95 -9.78 17.55 5.69
CA ASP A 95 -11.24 17.60 5.67
C ASP A 95 -11.76 18.36 4.45
N GLU A 96 -11.17 19.50 4.09
CA GLU A 96 -11.56 20.25 2.88
C GLU A 96 -11.48 19.41 1.59
N VAL A 97 -10.53 18.47 1.53
CA VAL A 97 -10.32 17.60 0.37
C VAL A 97 -11.18 16.33 0.42
N VAL A 98 -11.16 15.63 1.55
CA VAL A 98 -11.77 14.30 1.68
C VAL A 98 -13.24 14.41 2.14
N ARG A 99 -13.66 15.59 2.60
CA ARG A 99 -14.97 15.89 3.20
C ARG A 99 -15.27 14.93 4.33
N MET A 100 -14.40 14.93 5.32
CA MET A 100 -14.41 14.02 6.45
C MET A 100 -14.14 14.79 7.74
N GLY A 101 -15.04 14.67 8.71
CA GLY A 101 -14.90 15.38 9.98
C GLY A 101 -13.53 15.18 10.62
N LYS A 102 -12.94 16.27 11.12
CA LYS A 102 -11.60 16.32 11.74
C LYS A 102 -11.36 15.19 12.74
N SER A 103 -12.35 14.93 13.60
CA SER A 103 -12.29 13.85 14.60
C SER A 103 -12.15 12.48 13.96
N THR A 104 -12.89 12.20 12.88
CA THR A 104 -12.81 10.94 12.14
C THR A 104 -11.48 10.78 11.41
N ILE A 105 -10.91 11.87 10.87
CA ILE A 105 -9.58 11.84 10.25
C ILE A 105 -8.52 11.47 11.30
N LEU A 106 -8.55 12.12 12.47
CA LEU A 106 -7.58 11.85 13.53
C LEU A 106 -7.74 10.42 14.09
N GLU A 107 -8.97 9.94 14.26
CA GLU A 107 -9.22 8.56 14.67
C GLU A 107 -8.71 7.56 13.62
N ALA A 108 -8.93 7.82 12.33
CA ALA A 108 -8.40 7.00 11.24
C ALA A 108 -6.86 6.97 11.24
N LEU A 109 -6.22 8.10 11.55
CA LEU A 109 -4.76 8.20 11.66
C LEU A 109 -4.23 7.34 12.81
N VAL A 110 -4.84 7.41 13.99
CA VAL A 110 -4.45 6.57 15.14
C VAL A 110 -4.59 5.09 14.80
N ARG A 111 -5.75 4.67 14.29
CA ARG A 111 -5.99 3.28 13.89
C ARG A 111 -4.99 2.79 12.84
N PHE A 112 -4.62 3.66 11.89
CA PHE A 112 -3.61 3.34 10.90
C PHE A 112 -2.23 3.11 11.55
N CYS A 113 -1.82 3.99 12.45
CA CYS A 113 -0.54 3.85 13.16
C CYS A 113 -0.49 2.57 13.98
N ASP A 114 -1.54 2.25 14.74
CA ASP A 114 -1.63 1.01 15.54
C ASP A 114 -1.54 -0.24 14.65
N ALA A 115 -2.17 -0.18 13.48
CA ALA A 115 -2.14 -1.26 12.50
C ALA A 115 -0.75 -1.46 11.89
N VAL A 116 -0.09 -0.35 11.51
CA VAL A 116 1.29 -0.38 11.02
C VAL A 116 2.22 -0.92 12.09
N GLU A 117 2.09 -0.46 13.33
CA GLU A 117 2.87 -0.95 14.45
C GLU A 117 2.66 -2.46 14.60
N THR A 118 1.42 -2.93 14.69
CA THR A 118 1.11 -4.36 14.82
C THR A 118 1.69 -5.20 13.68
N LEU A 119 1.56 -4.75 12.43
CA LEU A 119 2.03 -5.48 11.24
C LEU A 119 3.56 -5.57 11.13
N TYR A 120 4.27 -4.53 11.55
CA TYR A 120 5.71 -4.39 11.37
C TYR A 120 6.52 -4.57 12.65
N THR A 121 5.90 -4.63 13.83
CA THR A 121 6.59 -4.76 15.12
C THR A 121 7.56 -5.94 15.16
N ARG A 122 7.08 -7.13 14.81
CA ARG A 122 7.88 -8.37 14.94
C ARG A 122 9.06 -8.43 13.98
N ASP A 123 8.93 -7.80 12.82
CA ASP A 123 9.91 -7.92 11.73
C ASP A 123 10.87 -6.74 11.64
N TYR A 124 10.40 -5.51 11.91
CA TYR A 124 11.12 -4.28 11.58
C TYR A 124 11.22 -3.28 12.74
N LEU A 125 10.21 -3.18 13.61
CA LEU A 125 10.26 -2.23 14.75
C LEU A 125 10.87 -2.83 16.02
N ARG A 126 11.21 -4.12 16.01
CA ARG A 126 11.95 -4.75 17.12
C ARG A 126 13.43 -4.36 17.11
N ARG A 127 14.09 -4.58 18.25
CA ARG A 127 15.55 -4.47 18.34
C ARG A 127 16.22 -5.40 17.31
N PRO A 128 17.17 -4.90 16.49
CA PRO A 128 17.84 -5.73 15.49
C PRO A 128 18.66 -6.83 16.15
N THR A 129 18.60 -8.04 15.58
CA THR A 129 19.46 -9.16 16.01
C THR A 129 20.84 -9.02 15.34
N PRO A 130 21.88 -9.72 15.84
CA PRO A 130 23.18 -9.76 15.15
C PRO A 130 23.07 -10.20 13.69
N ARG A 131 22.14 -11.11 13.37
CA ARG A 131 21.87 -11.55 12.00
C ARG A 131 21.27 -10.45 11.14
N ASP A 132 20.35 -9.65 11.69
CA ASP A 132 19.80 -8.49 10.99
C ASP A 132 20.88 -7.45 10.71
N LEU A 133 21.75 -7.22 11.68
CA LEU A 133 22.88 -6.30 11.59
C LEU A 133 23.86 -6.72 10.49
N GLN A 134 24.29 -7.99 10.50
CA GLN A 134 25.17 -8.54 9.48
C GLN A 134 24.56 -8.45 8.08
N ARG A 135 23.26 -8.75 7.95
CA ARG A 135 22.52 -8.61 6.69
C ARG A 135 22.47 -7.15 6.21
N LEU A 136 22.33 -6.20 7.13
CA LEU A 136 22.32 -4.76 6.81
C LEU A 136 23.72 -4.30 6.37
N LEU A 137 24.78 -4.70 7.07
CA LEU A 137 26.17 -4.38 6.72
C LEU A 137 26.55 -4.93 5.34
N GLN A 138 26.27 -6.20 5.06
CA GLN A 138 26.52 -6.77 3.72
C GLN A 138 25.79 -6.00 2.62
N LYS A 139 24.54 -5.59 2.87
CA LYS A 139 23.78 -4.76 1.92
C LYS A 139 24.39 -3.37 1.74
N ALA A 140 24.92 -2.78 2.80
CA ALA A 140 25.57 -1.47 2.76
C ALA A 140 26.89 -1.55 1.99
N GLU A 141 27.72 -2.56 2.27
CA GLU A 141 28.98 -2.84 1.57
C GLU A 141 28.79 -3.03 0.07
N ILE A 142 27.83 -3.85 -0.33
CA ILE A 142 27.41 -4.02 -1.74
C ILE A 142 27.05 -2.69 -2.41
N ARG A 143 26.53 -1.73 -1.64
CA ARG A 143 26.12 -0.41 -2.12
C ARG A 143 27.24 0.63 -2.05
N GLY A 144 28.46 0.24 -1.65
CA GLY A 144 29.59 1.15 -1.50
C GLY A 144 29.67 1.86 -0.15
N PHE A 145 28.94 1.38 0.85
CA PHE A 145 28.86 1.96 2.20
C PHE A 145 29.36 0.96 3.26
N PRO A 146 30.67 0.66 3.30
CA PRO A 146 31.23 -0.23 4.31
C PRO A 146 31.02 0.34 5.72
N GLU A 147 30.75 -0.53 6.70
CA GLU A 147 30.62 -0.21 8.12
C GLU A 147 29.46 0.74 8.52
N MET A 148 28.58 1.10 7.59
CA MET A 148 27.45 1.98 7.90
C MET A 148 26.35 1.25 8.68
N ILE A 149 26.36 1.44 10.00
CA ILE A 149 25.21 1.20 10.86
C ILE A 149 24.97 2.43 11.75
N GLY A 150 23.83 3.09 11.57
CA GLY A 150 23.36 4.10 12.53
C GLY A 150 23.87 5.53 12.37
N SER A 151 24.46 5.94 11.23
CA SER A 151 24.72 7.36 10.96
C SER A 151 24.14 7.77 9.60
N ILE A 152 23.22 8.73 9.61
CA ILE A 152 22.82 9.50 8.42
C ILE A 152 23.93 10.51 8.03
N ASP A 153 24.86 10.79 8.93
CA ASP A 153 25.92 11.79 8.79
C ASP A 153 27.30 11.20 8.40
N CYS A 154 27.35 10.08 7.67
CA CYS A 154 28.60 9.61 7.08
C CYS A 154 28.99 10.47 5.85
N MET A 155 29.20 11.77 6.06
CA MET A 155 30.07 12.58 5.23
C MET A 155 31.52 12.33 5.65
N HIS A 156 32.09 11.22 5.21
CA HIS A 156 33.54 11.08 5.17
C HIS A 156 33.97 10.90 3.72
N TRP A 157 34.01 12.03 3.02
CA TRP A 157 34.87 12.20 1.86
C TRP A 157 36.23 12.65 2.42
N GLN A 158 37.29 12.10 1.83
CA GLN A 158 38.70 12.16 2.28
C GLN A 158 39.14 13.47 2.94
#